data_AF-A0A182GXB9-F1
#
_entry.id   AF-A0A182GXB9-F1
#
_cell.length_a   1.000
_cell.length_b   1.000
_cell.length_c   1.000
_cell.angle_alpha   90.00
_cell.angle_beta   90.00
_cell.angle_gamma   90.00
#
_symmetry.space_group_name_H-M   'P 1'
#
loop_
_entity.id
_entity.type
_entity.pdbx_description
1 polymer ?
#
loop_
_entity_poly.entity_id
_entity_poly.type
_entity_poly.pdbx_seq_one_letter_code
_entity_poly.pdbx_strand_id
1 'polypeptide(L)'
;MNRRLPLKLKELSECFRTRTLEPISTTEQALQQTERLRHLNAFIRTSPEKALAQAEKSAIRYKNGKPLGQLDGASIAVKDNFCTKGIHTTCAARMLENFVPTYNATVYERLTRSGAILLGKTNMDQYGMGSGTVDSIFGPTKNCWDAVEGDGDFRIAGGSSGGSAVAVASGICFAALGSDTGGSTRNPASYCGVVGFKPTYGLLSRYGLIPLVNSMDVPGILTRTVDDCLAVFNAIAGPDERDSTTIKKVFEPISIPDGTDICLKGLKVGIPIEYHCEGLSDEVLSTWTKVADMLEDAGASVHPVSLPYSSASIFVYSILNQCEVASNMARYDGIEFGHRSDEDASTEQLYAQSRAEGFNGVVKNRILSGNFFLLRKNYDKYFEKALKVRRLIANDFDRAFQEVDILLTPTTLSDAPRYSEFVQSNNRDQCAVQDFCTQPANMGGIPALSLPIRLSEQRLPISLQLMAPSFAEKRLFKVAKWIEEQVKFDSNYN
;
A
#
# COMPACT_ATOMS: atom_id res chain seq x y z
N MET A 1 -17.95 23.21 6.41
CA MET A 1 -16.73 23.33 5.57
C MET A 1 -15.60 22.61 6.27
N ASN A 2 -15.26 21.40 5.80
CA ASN A 2 -14.35 20.50 6.48
C ASN A 2 -12.90 20.94 6.22
N ARG A 3 -12.30 21.70 7.14
CA ARG A 3 -10.85 21.92 7.10
C ARG A 3 -10.17 20.58 7.34
N ARG A 4 -9.71 19.98 6.24
CA ARG A 4 -8.64 18.97 6.18
C ARG A 4 -7.51 19.41 7.10
N LEU A 5 -6.72 18.48 7.66
CA LEU A 5 -5.35 18.81 8.07
C LEU A 5 -4.63 19.31 6.82
N PRO A 6 -4.46 20.61 6.54
CA PRO A 6 -4.09 21.07 5.19
C PRO A 6 -2.57 21.08 4.97
N LEU A 7 -1.81 20.72 6.00
CA LEU A 7 -0.37 20.90 6.05
C LEU A 7 0.38 19.67 5.54
N LYS A 8 1.53 19.91 4.93
CA LYS A 8 2.60 18.90 4.73
C LYS A 8 3.31 18.64 6.06
N LEU A 9 4.01 17.52 6.20
CA LEU A 9 4.73 17.17 7.43
C LEU A 9 5.76 18.24 7.82
N LYS A 10 6.48 18.80 6.85
CA LYS A 10 7.45 19.88 7.06
C LYS A 10 6.79 21.12 7.68
N GLU A 11 5.63 21.51 7.16
CA GLU A 11 4.85 22.66 7.62
C GLU A 11 4.25 22.39 9.01
N LEU A 12 3.72 21.19 9.24
CA LEU A 12 3.20 20.78 10.54
C LEU A 12 4.28 20.87 11.63
N SER A 13 5.46 20.31 11.35
CA SER A 13 6.58 20.35 12.27
C SER A 13 6.99 21.79 12.60
N GLU A 14 6.94 22.70 11.62
CA GLU A 14 7.20 24.12 11.83
C GLU A 14 6.12 24.82 12.65
N CYS A 15 4.85 24.48 12.43
CA CYS A 15 3.75 24.97 13.26
C CYS A 15 3.94 24.57 14.74
N PHE A 16 4.42 23.35 15.00
CA PHE A 16 4.74 22.90 16.36
C PHE A 16 5.96 23.61 16.96
N ARG A 17 7.01 23.90 16.15
CA ARG A 17 8.16 24.70 16.62
C ARG A 17 7.76 26.12 16.99
N THR A 18 6.96 26.76 16.14
CA THR A 18 6.48 28.14 16.32
C THR A 18 5.30 28.25 17.28
N ARG A 19 4.79 27.12 17.79
CA ARG A 19 3.62 27.03 18.70
C ARG A 19 2.33 27.63 18.11
N THR A 20 2.23 27.66 16.79
CA THR A 20 0.98 28.02 16.10
C THR A 20 -0.02 26.88 16.11
N LEU A 21 0.47 25.63 16.22
CA LEU A 21 -0.30 24.44 16.53
C LEU A 21 0.38 23.67 17.67
N GLU A 22 -0.37 22.77 18.30
CA GLU A 22 0.17 21.85 19.31
C GLU A 22 -0.08 20.39 18.90
N PRO A 23 0.85 19.46 19.19
CA PRO A 23 0.67 18.04 18.87
C PRO A 23 -0.60 17.43 19.48
N ILE A 24 -0.96 17.84 20.70
CA ILE A 24 -2.16 17.33 21.42
C ILE A 24 -3.43 17.75 20.68
N SER A 25 -3.65 19.05 20.47
CA SER A 25 -4.85 19.56 19.81
C SER A 25 -4.97 19.08 18.35
N THR A 26 -3.84 18.90 17.66
CA THR A 26 -3.82 18.31 16.31
C THR A 26 -4.26 16.84 16.34
N THR A 27 -3.83 16.09 17.35
CA THR A 27 -4.22 14.68 17.53
C THR A 27 -5.70 14.55 17.90
N GLU A 28 -6.20 15.40 18.78
CA GLU A 28 -7.63 15.46 19.14
C GLU A 28 -8.50 15.74 17.91
N GLN A 29 -8.10 16.69 17.07
CA GLN A 29 -8.78 16.97 15.80
C GLN A 29 -8.77 15.75 14.88
N ALA A 30 -7.64 15.05 14.74
CA ALA A 30 -7.56 13.84 13.93
C ALA A 30 -8.47 12.72 14.44
N LEU A 31 -8.56 12.52 15.76
CA LEU A 31 -9.47 11.56 16.38
C LEU A 31 -10.94 11.96 16.15
N GLN A 32 -11.28 13.24 16.28
CA GLN A 32 -12.63 13.75 15.98
C GLN A 32 -13.00 13.55 14.51
N GLN A 33 -12.06 13.79 13.58
CA GLN A 33 -12.27 13.51 12.16
C GLN A 33 -12.47 12.02 11.89
N THR A 34 -11.75 11.16 12.61
CA THR A 34 -11.92 9.70 12.50
C THR A 34 -13.34 9.29 12.85
N GLU A 35 -13.91 9.83 13.93
CA GLU A 35 -15.31 9.54 14.31
C GLU A 35 -16.32 10.12 13.31
N ARG A 36 -16.11 11.36 12.87
CA ARG A 36 -16.98 12.02 11.89
C ARG A 36 -17.05 11.27 10.56
N LEU A 37 -15.95 10.65 10.15
CA LEU A 37 -15.82 9.91 8.89
C LEU A 37 -15.93 8.39 9.08
N ARG A 38 -16.48 7.93 10.22
CA ARG A 38 -16.63 6.51 10.53
C ARG A 38 -17.42 5.74 9.47
N HIS A 39 -18.35 6.40 8.76
CA HIS A 39 -19.12 5.81 7.67
C HIS A 39 -18.26 5.34 6.47
N LEU A 40 -17.04 5.85 6.31
CA LEU A 40 -16.07 5.38 5.31
C LEU A 40 -15.41 4.05 5.69
N ASN A 41 -15.49 3.67 6.97
CA ASN A 41 -14.94 2.43 7.51
C ASN A 41 -13.44 2.23 7.19
N ALA A 42 -12.65 3.30 7.35
CA ALA A 42 -11.20 3.29 7.10
C ALA A 42 -10.42 2.59 8.22
N PHE A 43 -10.96 2.54 9.44
CA PHE A 43 -10.32 1.96 10.63
C PHE A 43 -11.11 0.77 11.15
N ILE A 44 -10.41 -0.34 11.41
CA ILE A 44 -10.94 -1.46 12.20
C ILE A 44 -10.99 -1.07 13.68
N ARG A 45 -9.93 -0.39 14.14
CA ARG A 45 -9.79 0.00 15.54
C ARG A 45 -9.00 1.30 15.66
N THR A 46 -9.52 2.24 16.44
CA THR A 46 -8.78 3.44 16.84
C THR A 46 -8.03 3.21 18.14
N SER A 47 -7.03 4.04 18.44
CA SER A 47 -6.25 4.00 19.68
C SER A 47 -6.16 5.38 20.36
N PRO A 48 -7.28 6.01 20.78
CA PRO A 48 -7.30 7.38 21.30
C PRO A 48 -6.36 7.60 22.50
N GLU A 49 -6.40 6.72 23.50
CA GLU A 49 -5.56 6.83 24.70
C GLU A 49 -4.07 6.81 24.35
N LYS A 50 -3.66 5.87 23.49
CA LYS A 50 -2.28 5.78 23.02
C LYS A 50 -1.89 7.00 22.18
N ALA A 51 -2.78 7.46 21.31
CA ALA A 51 -2.55 8.62 20.46
C ALA A 51 -2.29 9.88 21.31
N LEU A 52 -3.15 10.15 22.28
CA LEU A 52 -3.03 11.30 23.19
C LEU A 52 -1.77 11.21 24.05
N ALA A 53 -1.46 10.04 24.61
CA ALA A 53 -0.22 9.85 25.37
C ALA A 53 1.06 10.04 24.52
N GLN A 54 1.02 9.68 23.22
CA GLN A 54 2.11 9.97 22.30
C GLN A 54 2.19 11.46 21.95
N ALA A 55 1.03 12.11 21.80
CA ALA A 55 0.92 13.54 21.54
C ALA A 55 1.48 14.39 22.69
N GLU A 56 1.19 14.05 23.94
CA GLU A 56 1.75 14.69 25.13
C GLU A 56 3.28 14.61 25.14
N LYS A 57 3.82 13.42 24.86
CA LYS A 57 5.28 13.23 24.76
C LYS A 57 5.90 14.09 23.66
N SER A 58 5.21 14.23 22.51
CA SER A 58 5.64 15.11 21.43
C SER A 58 5.59 16.58 21.85
N ALA A 59 4.51 17.02 22.48
CA ALA A 59 4.35 18.39 22.97
C ALA A 59 5.45 18.77 23.98
N ILE A 60 5.82 17.86 24.89
CA ILE A 60 6.95 18.05 25.81
C ILE A 60 8.27 18.23 25.04
N ARG A 61 8.51 17.42 23.99
CA ARG A 61 9.73 17.55 23.16
C ARG A 61 9.79 18.89 22.44
N TYR A 62 8.70 19.32 21.81
CA TYR A 62 8.64 20.63 21.15
C TYR A 62 8.78 21.79 22.16
N LYS A 63 8.13 21.71 23.33
CA LYS A 63 8.26 22.71 24.40
C LYS A 63 9.72 22.88 24.85
N ASN A 64 10.47 21.79 24.91
CA ASN A 64 11.88 21.75 25.30
C ASN A 64 12.86 22.01 24.14
N GLY A 65 12.38 22.29 22.92
CA GLY A 65 13.22 22.52 21.74
C GLY A 65 13.97 21.27 21.25
N LYS A 66 13.45 20.07 21.53
CA LYS A 66 14.08 18.77 21.20
C LYS A 66 13.16 17.84 20.39
N PRO A 67 12.58 18.28 19.25
CA PRO A 67 11.79 17.40 18.40
C PRO A 67 12.65 16.29 17.78
N LEU A 68 12.06 15.12 17.53
CA LEU A 68 12.73 13.94 16.96
C LEU A 68 12.89 13.98 15.43
N GLY A 69 12.28 14.97 14.77
CA GLY A 69 12.33 15.14 13.33
C GLY A 69 11.00 15.63 12.76
N GLN A 70 10.82 15.49 11.45
CA GLN A 70 9.62 15.94 10.73
C GLN A 70 8.36 15.14 11.09
N LEU A 71 8.51 13.88 11.48
CA LEU A 71 7.40 13.01 11.88
C LEU A 71 6.98 13.17 13.35
N ASP A 72 7.74 13.93 14.13
CA ASP A 72 7.44 14.10 15.55
C ASP A 72 6.13 14.88 15.72
N GLY A 73 5.13 14.23 16.31
CA GLY A 73 3.80 14.79 16.49
C GLY A 73 2.84 14.57 15.31
N ALA A 74 3.31 13.93 14.24
CA ALA A 74 2.46 13.63 13.09
C ALA A 74 1.57 12.42 13.35
N SER A 75 0.27 12.56 13.09
CA SER A 75 -0.68 11.45 13.17
C SER A 75 -0.51 10.49 11.98
N ILE A 76 -0.43 9.19 12.29
CA ILE A 76 -0.29 8.11 11.33
C ILE A 76 -1.34 7.02 11.55
N ALA A 77 -1.58 6.24 10.50
CA ALA A 77 -2.40 5.03 10.57
C ALA A 77 -1.58 3.81 10.12
N VAL A 78 -1.95 2.61 10.58
CA VAL A 78 -1.19 1.39 10.27
C VAL A 78 -2.13 0.28 9.84
N LYS A 79 -1.92 -0.29 8.64
CA LYS A 79 -2.70 -1.44 8.16
C LYS A 79 -2.72 -2.58 9.17
N ASP A 80 -3.88 -3.22 9.32
CA ASP A 80 -4.11 -4.18 10.39
C ASP A 80 -3.41 -5.55 10.22
N ASN A 81 -2.54 -5.70 9.24
CA ASN A 81 -1.60 -6.82 9.12
C ASN A 81 -0.19 -6.49 9.64
N PHE A 82 0.04 -5.31 10.21
CA PHE A 82 1.25 -5.01 10.96
C PHE A 82 0.99 -5.20 12.46
N CYS A 83 1.81 -6.04 13.09
CA CYS A 83 1.77 -6.28 14.52
C CYS A 83 2.06 -4.99 15.29
N THR A 84 1.20 -4.68 16.25
CA THR A 84 1.31 -3.52 17.14
C THR A 84 1.17 -4.00 18.57
N LYS A 85 2.25 -3.89 19.37
CA LYS A 85 2.29 -4.41 20.74
C LYS A 85 1.12 -3.86 21.56
N GLY A 86 0.33 -4.78 22.14
CA GLY A 86 -0.81 -4.45 23.00
C GLY A 86 -2.05 -3.91 22.26
N ILE A 87 -2.07 -3.94 20.92
CA ILE A 87 -3.22 -3.54 20.11
C ILE A 87 -3.56 -4.68 19.15
N HIS A 88 -4.83 -5.03 19.08
CA HIS A 88 -5.34 -6.09 18.20
C HIS A 88 -4.79 -5.95 16.77
N THR A 89 -4.39 -7.08 16.19
CA THR A 89 -3.92 -7.19 14.81
C THR A 89 -4.67 -8.34 14.17
N THR A 90 -5.72 -8.03 13.43
CA THR A 90 -6.73 -9.02 13.02
C THR A 90 -6.60 -9.46 11.57
N CYS A 91 -5.82 -8.74 10.75
CA CYS A 91 -5.79 -8.93 9.31
C CYS A 91 -7.18 -8.89 8.65
N ALA A 92 -8.11 -8.13 9.24
CA ALA A 92 -9.51 -8.11 8.85
C ALA A 92 -10.19 -9.49 8.86
N ALA A 93 -9.75 -10.39 9.73
CA ALA A 93 -10.13 -11.80 9.75
C ALA A 93 -10.65 -12.28 11.10
N ARG A 94 -11.68 -13.14 11.08
CA ARG A 94 -12.20 -13.79 12.29
C ARG A 94 -11.12 -14.62 12.99
N MET A 95 -10.29 -15.30 12.20
CA MET A 95 -9.15 -16.08 12.70
C MET A 95 -8.22 -15.31 13.66
N LEU A 96 -8.09 -13.99 13.52
CA LEU A 96 -7.23 -13.16 14.35
C LEU A 96 -7.97 -12.03 15.06
N GLU A 97 -9.30 -12.08 15.13
CA GLU A 97 -10.14 -11.01 15.68
C GLU A 97 -9.71 -10.59 17.10
N ASN A 98 -9.30 -11.56 17.91
CA ASN A 98 -8.85 -11.37 19.29
C ASN A 98 -7.32 -11.44 19.47
N PHE A 99 -6.54 -11.46 18.38
CA PHE A 99 -5.09 -11.57 18.46
C PHE A 99 -4.45 -10.25 18.89
N VAL A 100 -3.78 -10.26 20.05
CA VAL A 100 -3.01 -9.11 20.57
C VAL A 100 -1.51 -9.44 20.55
N PRO A 101 -0.73 -8.88 19.61
CA PRO A 101 0.70 -9.12 19.55
C PRO A 101 1.44 -8.62 20.79
N THR A 102 2.49 -9.34 21.19
CA THR A 102 3.41 -8.96 22.27
C THR A 102 4.59 -8.11 21.77
N TYR A 103 4.66 -7.83 20.47
CA TYR A 103 5.75 -7.13 19.79
C TYR A 103 5.24 -6.16 18.71
N ASN A 104 6.11 -5.25 18.29
CA ASN A 104 5.84 -4.33 17.18
C ASN A 104 6.47 -4.85 15.89
N ALA A 105 5.81 -4.59 14.76
CA ALA A 105 6.46 -4.62 13.46
C ALA A 105 7.59 -3.59 13.39
N THR A 106 8.70 -3.93 12.74
CA THR A 106 9.89 -3.06 12.70
C THR A 106 9.60 -1.68 12.09
N VAL A 107 8.83 -1.64 11.00
CA VAL A 107 8.46 -0.37 10.35
C VAL A 107 7.63 0.52 11.26
N TYR A 108 6.70 -0.05 12.03
CA TYR A 108 5.92 0.70 13.02
C TYR A 108 6.80 1.16 14.19
N GLU A 109 7.67 0.29 14.69
CA GLU A 109 8.62 0.62 15.76
C GLU A 109 9.49 1.83 15.36
N ARG A 110 10.02 1.85 14.14
CA ARG A 110 10.80 2.98 13.60
C ARG A 110 9.99 4.27 13.55
N LEU A 111 8.75 4.25 13.08
CA LEU A 111 7.87 5.43 13.10
C LEU A 111 7.65 5.98 14.51
N THR A 112 7.40 5.09 15.48
CA THR A 112 7.24 5.53 16.88
C THR A 112 8.51 6.14 17.46
N ARG A 113 9.69 5.64 17.07
CA ARG A 113 11.00 6.21 17.45
C ARG A 113 11.24 7.58 16.81
N SER A 114 10.63 7.87 15.66
CA SER A 114 10.62 9.19 15.03
C SER A 114 9.56 10.15 15.61
N GLY A 115 8.81 9.72 16.64
CA GLY A 115 7.81 10.55 17.31
C GLY A 115 6.43 10.55 16.65
N ALA A 116 6.17 9.68 15.67
CA ALA A 116 4.86 9.55 15.05
C ALA A 116 3.80 9.02 16.02
N ILE A 117 2.56 9.49 15.85
CA ILE A 117 1.41 9.22 16.72
C ILE A 117 0.48 8.24 16.03
N LEU A 118 0.23 7.08 16.64
CA LEU A 118 -0.68 6.07 16.09
C LEU A 118 -2.14 6.43 16.38
N LEU A 119 -2.93 6.71 15.35
CA LEU A 119 -4.38 6.88 15.47
C LEU A 119 -5.14 5.55 15.57
N GLY A 120 -4.65 4.50 14.90
CA GLY A 120 -5.33 3.22 14.88
C GLY A 120 -4.87 2.27 13.78
N LYS A 121 -5.57 1.13 13.71
CA LYS A 121 -5.39 0.08 12.72
C LYS A 121 -6.40 0.23 11.58
N THR A 122 -5.89 0.34 10.35
CA THR A 122 -6.74 0.57 9.17
C THR A 122 -7.28 -0.73 8.59
N ASN A 123 -8.46 -0.63 7.99
CA ASN A 123 -9.17 -1.73 7.36
C ASN A 123 -8.46 -2.20 6.07
N MET A 124 -8.72 -3.46 5.69
CA MET A 124 -8.06 -4.16 4.59
C MET A 124 -8.88 -5.35 4.12
N ASP A 125 -8.61 -5.86 2.92
CA ASP A 125 -9.10 -7.20 2.54
C ASP A 125 -8.48 -8.27 3.46
N GLN A 126 -9.22 -9.34 3.74
CA GLN A 126 -8.80 -10.40 4.66
C GLN A 126 -7.40 -10.94 4.29
N TYR A 127 -6.44 -10.87 5.21
CA TYR A 127 -5.03 -11.25 4.99
C TYR A 127 -4.32 -10.59 3.79
N GLY A 128 -4.85 -9.48 3.30
CA GLY A 128 -4.33 -8.78 2.13
C GLY A 128 -4.78 -9.37 0.80
N MET A 129 -5.76 -10.28 0.81
CA MET A 129 -6.20 -11.06 -0.35
C MET A 129 -7.39 -10.39 -1.06
N GLY A 130 -7.15 -9.28 -1.74
CA GLY A 130 -8.16 -8.61 -2.54
C GLY A 130 -7.67 -7.27 -3.11
N SER A 131 -8.50 -6.67 -3.94
CA SER A 131 -8.23 -5.42 -4.67
C SER A 131 -9.32 -4.36 -4.48
N GLY A 132 -10.22 -4.54 -3.50
CA GLY A 132 -11.35 -3.62 -3.25
C GLY A 132 -11.55 -3.18 -1.81
N THR A 133 -10.92 -3.84 -0.83
CA THR A 133 -11.21 -3.68 0.61
C THR A 133 -12.69 -3.93 0.91
N VAL A 134 -13.24 -4.98 0.31
CA VAL A 134 -14.65 -5.40 0.45
C VAL A 134 -14.79 -6.73 1.20
N ASP A 135 -13.70 -7.50 1.32
CA ASP A 135 -13.69 -8.84 1.92
C ASP A 135 -13.43 -8.83 3.44
N SER A 136 -13.42 -7.65 4.07
CA SER A 136 -13.18 -7.48 5.51
C SER A 136 -14.35 -7.98 6.35
N ILE A 137 -14.07 -8.69 7.46
CA ILE A 137 -15.13 -9.05 8.42
C ILE A 137 -15.73 -7.83 9.14
N PHE A 138 -15.06 -6.68 9.09
CA PHE A 138 -15.51 -5.42 9.68
C PHE A 138 -16.30 -4.56 8.69
N GLY A 139 -16.67 -5.12 7.54
CA GLY A 139 -17.37 -4.43 6.46
C GLY A 139 -16.44 -3.73 5.47
N PRO A 140 -16.97 -3.31 4.32
CA PRO A 140 -16.17 -2.70 3.26
C PRO A 140 -15.68 -1.30 3.64
N THR A 141 -14.52 -0.90 3.13
CA THR A 141 -14.08 0.50 3.13
C THR A 141 -14.65 1.22 1.91
N LYS A 142 -15.23 2.40 2.13
CA LYS A 142 -15.83 3.23 1.07
C LYS A 142 -14.86 4.32 0.64
N ASN A 143 -14.77 4.57 -0.66
CA ASN A 143 -13.92 5.61 -1.20
C ASN A 143 -14.46 7.00 -0.84
N CYS A 144 -13.60 7.89 -0.36
CA CYS A 144 -13.98 9.24 0.07
C CYS A 144 -14.40 10.17 -1.09
N TRP A 145 -14.13 9.81 -2.35
CA TRP A 145 -14.50 10.59 -3.54
C TRP A 145 -15.95 10.39 -4.00
N ASP A 146 -16.63 9.34 -3.53
CA ASP A 146 -18.04 9.04 -3.82
C ASP A 146 -18.68 8.38 -2.60
N ALA A 147 -18.65 9.13 -1.49
CA ALA A 147 -19.15 8.66 -0.20
C ALA A 147 -20.65 8.89 -0.09
N VAL A 148 -21.44 8.03 -0.75
CA VAL A 148 -22.87 7.91 -0.44
C VAL A 148 -23.00 7.42 1.01
N GLU A 149 -23.71 8.17 1.85
CA GLU A 149 -24.03 7.73 3.22
C GLU A 149 -24.96 6.49 3.17
N GLY A 150 -24.71 5.50 4.05
CA GLY A 150 -25.49 4.25 4.10
C GLY A 150 -25.01 3.13 3.16
N ASP A 151 -25.80 2.07 2.98
CA ASP A 151 -25.44 0.87 2.19
C ASP A 151 -25.68 1.03 0.68
N GLY A 152 -25.62 2.27 0.18
CA GLY A 152 -25.77 2.58 -1.24
C GLY A 152 -24.62 2.04 -2.09
N ASP A 153 -24.77 2.12 -3.42
CA ASP A 153 -23.74 1.68 -4.36
C ASP A 153 -22.56 2.67 -4.42
N PHE A 154 -21.62 2.51 -3.49
CA PHE A 154 -20.41 3.34 -3.34
C PHE A 154 -19.28 2.91 -4.29
N ARG A 155 -18.23 3.74 -4.39
CA ARG A 155 -16.99 3.39 -5.10
C ARG A 155 -16.02 2.62 -4.20
N ILE A 156 -15.40 1.57 -4.71
CA ILE A 156 -14.39 0.84 -3.94
C ILE A 156 -13.18 1.72 -3.64
N ALA A 157 -12.52 1.49 -2.51
CA ALA A 157 -11.29 2.18 -2.12
C ALA A 157 -10.02 1.58 -2.77
N GLY A 158 -10.18 0.55 -3.60
CA GLY A 158 -9.08 -0.33 -3.99
C GLY A 158 -8.63 -1.22 -2.85
N GLY A 159 -7.61 -2.05 -3.10
CA GLY A 159 -7.20 -3.04 -2.11
C GLY A 159 -5.81 -3.62 -2.33
N SER A 160 -5.23 -4.25 -1.31
CA SER A 160 -5.85 -4.55 -0.02
C SER A 160 -5.64 -3.49 1.07
N SER A 161 -5.01 -2.36 0.78
CA SER A 161 -4.75 -1.29 1.77
C SER A 161 -5.74 -0.12 1.66
N GLY A 162 -7.00 -0.37 1.30
CA GLY A 162 -8.00 0.69 1.06
C GLY A 162 -8.26 1.56 2.30
N GLY A 163 -8.33 0.97 3.50
CA GLY A 163 -8.47 1.74 4.73
C GLY A 163 -7.31 2.73 4.97
N SER A 164 -6.09 2.32 4.64
CA SER A 164 -4.91 3.21 4.71
C SER A 164 -5.00 4.35 3.70
N ALA A 165 -5.44 4.06 2.46
CA ALA A 165 -5.56 5.07 1.42
C ALA A 165 -6.66 6.09 1.76
N VAL A 166 -7.83 5.63 2.22
CA VAL A 166 -8.93 6.49 2.62
C VAL A 166 -8.57 7.34 3.83
N ALA A 167 -7.90 6.80 4.85
CA ALA A 167 -7.49 7.58 6.03
C ALA A 167 -6.58 8.77 5.66
N VAL A 168 -5.68 8.58 4.68
CA VAL A 168 -4.79 9.63 4.17
C VAL A 168 -5.55 10.59 3.26
N ALA A 169 -6.30 10.06 2.29
CA ALA A 169 -7.06 10.85 1.32
C ALA A 169 -8.07 11.77 2.02
N SER A 170 -8.73 11.25 3.06
CA SER A 170 -9.73 11.99 3.82
C SER A 170 -9.15 12.97 4.86
N GLY A 171 -7.82 13.08 4.92
CA GLY A 171 -7.11 13.99 5.83
C GLY A 171 -7.26 13.65 7.31
N ILE A 172 -7.51 12.38 7.66
CA ILE A 172 -7.52 11.90 9.05
C ILE A 172 -6.08 11.80 9.58
N CYS A 173 -5.15 11.31 8.76
CA CYS A 173 -3.74 11.21 9.09
C CYS A 173 -2.83 11.78 7.98
N PHE A 174 -1.58 12.05 8.33
CA PHE A 174 -0.57 12.54 7.38
C PHE A 174 0.06 11.42 6.55
N ALA A 175 0.16 10.23 7.14
CA ALA A 175 0.70 9.06 6.50
C ALA A 175 0.02 7.79 7.01
N ALA A 176 0.02 6.75 6.17
CA ALA A 176 -0.37 5.41 6.58
C ALA A 176 0.61 4.36 6.06
N LEU A 177 0.82 3.32 6.87
CA LEU A 177 1.45 2.09 6.38
C LEU A 177 0.43 1.24 5.63
N GLY A 178 0.83 0.75 4.47
CA GLY A 178 0.14 -0.29 3.71
C GLY A 178 1.05 -1.51 3.54
N SER A 179 0.58 -2.52 2.80
CA SER A 179 1.42 -3.60 2.31
C SER A 179 1.14 -3.81 0.83
N ASP A 180 2.15 -4.16 0.05
CA ASP A 180 2.06 -4.32 -1.40
C ASP A 180 2.67 -5.66 -1.81
N THR A 181 1.81 -6.59 -2.20
CA THR A 181 2.21 -7.94 -2.65
C THR A 181 2.05 -8.11 -4.16
N GLY A 182 1.08 -7.42 -4.75
CA GLY A 182 0.84 -7.38 -6.19
C GLY A 182 0.31 -6.03 -6.67
N GLY A 183 0.37 -4.97 -5.86
CA GLY A 183 -0.34 -3.71 -6.12
C GLY A 183 -1.03 -3.11 -4.91
N SER A 184 -1.09 -3.83 -3.80
CA SER A 184 -1.96 -3.52 -2.67
C SER A 184 -1.70 -2.21 -1.92
N THR A 185 -0.67 -1.45 -2.28
CA THR A 185 -0.47 -0.04 -1.86
C THR A 185 -0.74 0.93 -3.01
N ARG A 186 -0.29 0.62 -4.22
CA ARG A 186 -0.40 1.49 -5.40
C ARG A 186 -1.83 1.53 -5.97
N ASN A 187 -2.52 0.40 -6.04
CA ASN A 187 -3.92 0.31 -6.47
C ASN A 187 -4.85 1.19 -5.62
N PRO A 188 -4.92 1.03 -4.27
CA PRO A 188 -5.78 1.89 -3.46
C PRO A 188 -5.31 3.34 -3.43
N ALA A 189 -4.00 3.60 -3.55
CA ALA A 189 -3.50 4.96 -3.69
C ALA A 189 -4.01 5.63 -4.99
N SER A 190 -4.06 4.87 -6.10
CA SER A 190 -4.61 5.34 -7.37
C SER A 190 -6.06 5.77 -7.20
N TYR A 191 -6.89 4.89 -6.65
CA TYR A 191 -8.33 5.12 -6.53
C TYR A 191 -8.73 6.16 -5.48
N CYS A 192 -7.93 6.35 -4.43
CA CYS A 192 -8.20 7.37 -3.43
C CYS A 192 -7.46 8.69 -3.70
N GLY A 193 -6.70 8.80 -4.80
CA GLY A 193 -6.04 10.04 -5.19
C GLY A 193 -4.93 10.48 -4.22
N VAL A 194 -4.09 9.53 -3.80
CA VAL A 194 -2.95 9.76 -2.90
C VAL A 194 -1.67 9.15 -3.46
N VAL A 195 -0.52 9.54 -2.91
CA VAL A 195 0.76 8.93 -3.25
C VAL A 195 0.85 7.56 -2.60
N GLY A 196 1.16 6.54 -3.41
CA GLY A 196 1.35 5.17 -2.94
C GLY A 196 2.70 4.63 -3.37
N PHE A 197 3.56 4.29 -2.43
CA PHE A 197 4.93 3.88 -2.72
C PHE A 197 5.23 2.46 -2.23
N LYS A 198 5.74 1.66 -3.15
CA LYS A 198 6.34 0.35 -2.89
C LYS A 198 7.85 0.42 -3.17
N PRO A 199 8.72 0.37 -2.16
CA PRO A 199 10.17 0.40 -2.37
C PRO A 199 10.72 -0.90 -3.01
N THR A 200 12.03 -0.91 -3.29
CA THR A 200 12.76 -2.14 -3.63
C THR A 200 12.52 -3.20 -2.55
N TYR A 201 12.29 -4.44 -2.98
CA TYR A 201 12.14 -5.57 -2.07
C TYR A 201 13.39 -5.70 -1.18
N GLY A 202 13.20 -5.74 0.14
CA GLY A 202 14.26 -5.85 1.13
C GLY A 202 14.80 -4.51 1.68
N LEU A 203 14.35 -3.34 1.20
CA LEU A 203 14.72 -2.06 1.83
C LEU A 203 13.95 -1.76 3.12
N LEU A 204 12.73 -2.29 3.24
CA LEU A 204 11.92 -2.20 4.44
C LEU A 204 11.76 -3.60 5.05
N SER A 205 11.92 -3.68 6.37
CA SER A 205 11.74 -4.93 7.10
C SER A 205 10.30 -5.42 7.06
N ARG A 206 10.15 -6.73 6.84
CA ARG A 206 8.89 -7.47 6.92
C ARG A 206 8.66 -8.09 8.29
N TYR A 207 9.58 -7.89 9.25
CA TYR A 207 9.37 -8.37 10.61
C TYR A 207 8.13 -7.73 11.24
N GLY A 208 7.21 -8.59 11.67
CA GLY A 208 5.89 -8.22 12.21
C GLY A 208 4.88 -7.74 11.18
N LEU A 209 5.17 -7.81 9.88
CA LEU A 209 4.15 -7.86 8.83
C LEU A 209 3.66 -9.31 8.75
N ILE A 210 2.37 -9.54 8.98
CA ILE A 210 1.74 -10.85 8.78
C ILE A 210 1.76 -11.15 7.27
N PRO A 211 2.45 -12.23 6.84
CA PRO A 211 2.80 -12.42 5.44
C PRO A 211 1.61 -12.92 4.62
N LEU A 212 1.55 -12.45 3.38
CA LEU A 212 0.75 -13.02 2.29
C LEU A 212 1.66 -13.87 1.40
N VAL A 213 2.66 -13.26 0.78
CA VAL A 213 3.68 -13.93 -0.04
C VAL A 213 5.07 -13.42 0.34
N ASN A 214 5.87 -14.24 1.02
CA ASN A 214 7.16 -13.79 1.56
C ASN A 214 8.11 -13.28 0.48
N SER A 215 8.07 -13.87 -0.71
CA SER A 215 8.93 -13.47 -1.82
C SER A 215 8.47 -12.21 -2.56
N MET A 216 7.32 -11.63 -2.22
CA MET A 216 6.73 -10.47 -2.93
C MET A 216 6.17 -9.37 -2.01
N ASP A 217 5.93 -9.66 -0.74
CA ASP A 217 5.43 -8.71 0.25
C ASP A 217 6.44 -7.59 0.49
N VAL A 218 5.99 -6.35 0.31
CA VAL A 218 6.77 -5.16 0.65
C VAL A 218 5.89 -4.24 1.52
N PRO A 219 6.36 -3.78 2.69
CA PRO A 219 5.70 -2.69 3.39
C PRO A 219 5.56 -1.47 2.47
N GLY A 220 4.35 -0.94 2.37
CA GLY A 220 4.02 0.20 1.52
C GLY A 220 3.79 1.46 2.34
N ILE A 221 3.94 2.61 1.68
CA ILE A 221 3.73 3.94 2.27
C ILE A 221 2.63 4.65 1.49
N LEU A 222 1.66 5.23 2.19
CA LEU A 222 0.64 6.09 1.62
C LEU A 222 0.70 7.47 2.27
N THR A 223 0.76 8.52 1.46
CA THR A 223 0.80 9.93 1.88
C THR A 223 0.10 10.80 0.84
N ARG A 224 -0.18 12.07 1.17
CA ARG A 224 -0.76 13.00 0.18
C ARG A 224 0.26 13.62 -0.75
N THR A 225 1.51 13.68 -0.31
CA THR A 225 2.59 14.29 -1.09
C THR A 225 3.82 13.39 -1.19
N VAL A 226 4.61 13.60 -2.23
CA VAL A 226 5.88 12.90 -2.49
C VAL A 226 6.89 13.19 -1.38
N ASP A 227 6.94 14.43 -0.88
CA ASP A 227 7.84 14.82 0.22
C ASP A 227 7.49 14.08 1.52
N ASP A 228 6.20 13.99 1.84
CA ASP A 228 5.75 13.26 3.02
C ASP A 228 6.07 11.77 2.90
N CYS A 229 5.91 11.21 1.69
CA CYS A 229 6.25 9.81 1.40
C CYS A 229 7.74 9.56 1.64
N LEU A 230 8.60 10.47 1.17
CA LEU A 230 10.04 10.39 1.33
C LEU A 230 10.47 10.51 2.80
N ALA A 231 9.82 11.40 3.56
CA ALA A 231 10.07 11.54 5.00
C ALA A 231 9.75 10.25 5.77
N VAL A 232 8.61 9.61 5.45
CA VAL A 232 8.23 8.31 6.02
C VAL A 232 9.24 7.23 5.61
N PHE A 233 9.59 7.16 4.32
CA PHE A 233 10.53 6.17 3.81
C PHE A 233 11.89 6.26 4.50
N ASN A 234 12.44 7.46 4.60
CA ASN A 234 13.71 7.70 5.29
C ASN A 234 13.69 7.30 6.77
N ALA A 235 12.53 7.40 7.43
CA ALA A 235 12.40 7.01 8.82
C ALA A 235 12.36 5.49 9.03
N ILE A 236 11.83 4.73 8.06
CA ILE A 236 11.57 3.29 8.22
C ILE A 236 12.51 2.38 7.44
N ALA A 237 13.30 2.90 6.50
CA ALA A 237 14.20 2.11 5.67
C ALA A 237 15.49 1.68 6.36
N GLY A 238 16.04 0.55 5.90
CA GLY A 238 17.32 0.01 6.34
C GLY A 238 17.27 -1.38 6.94
N PRO A 239 18.45 -1.98 7.18
CA PRO A 239 18.60 -3.38 7.56
C PRO A 239 17.88 -3.69 8.88
N ASP A 240 17.40 -4.92 9.02
CA ASP A 240 16.86 -5.44 10.27
C ASP A 240 17.43 -6.84 10.50
N GLU A 241 17.94 -7.10 11.70
CA GLU A 241 18.50 -8.40 12.06
C GLU A 241 17.40 -9.46 12.22
N ARG A 242 16.16 -9.03 12.52
CA ARG A 242 15.00 -9.90 12.68
C ARG A 242 14.37 -10.33 11.35
N ASP A 243 14.85 -9.79 10.24
CA ASP A 243 14.42 -10.14 8.89
C ASP A 243 15.64 -10.48 8.02
N SER A 244 15.79 -11.77 7.72
CA SER A 244 16.89 -12.28 6.91
C SER A 244 16.87 -11.77 5.47
N THR A 245 15.73 -11.27 4.99
CA THR A 245 15.55 -10.79 3.61
C THR A 245 15.84 -9.30 3.43
N THR A 246 16.05 -8.54 4.51
CA THR A 246 16.47 -7.14 4.35
C THR A 246 17.86 -7.05 3.76
N ILE A 247 18.05 -6.10 2.86
CA ILE A 247 19.36 -5.74 2.35
C ILE A 247 20.23 -5.26 3.51
N LYS A 248 21.40 -5.90 3.68
CA LYS A 248 22.29 -5.66 4.83
C LYS A 248 23.14 -4.40 4.70
N LYS A 249 23.16 -3.77 3.53
CA LYS A 249 23.80 -2.46 3.33
C LYS A 249 23.11 -1.41 4.21
N VAL A 250 23.90 -0.59 4.89
CA VAL A 250 23.39 0.55 5.67
C VAL A 250 22.60 1.47 4.74
N PHE A 251 21.40 1.84 5.18
CA PHE A 251 20.56 2.76 4.43
C PHE A 251 21.00 4.20 4.68
N GLU A 252 21.20 4.94 3.60
CA GLU A 252 21.49 6.36 3.62
C GLU A 252 20.20 7.13 3.30
N PRO A 253 19.74 8.04 4.18
CA PRO A 253 18.56 8.85 3.92
C PRO A 253 18.66 9.61 2.60
N ILE A 254 17.58 9.56 1.83
CA ILE A 254 17.50 10.20 0.53
C ILE A 254 17.04 11.65 0.71
N SER A 255 17.72 12.56 0.04
CA SER A 255 17.29 13.94 -0.14
C SER A 255 17.13 14.24 -1.62
N ILE A 256 16.07 14.97 -1.96
CA ILE A 256 15.77 15.46 -3.31
C ILE A 256 15.64 17.00 -3.27
N PRO A 257 15.98 17.70 -4.37
CA PRO A 257 15.72 19.14 -4.49
C PRO A 257 14.21 19.44 -4.46
N ASP A 258 13.85 20.69 -4.17
CA ASP A 258 12.50 21.20 -4.44
C ASP A 258 12.22 21.10 -5.95
N GLY A 259 10.97 20.87 -6.35
CA GLY A 259 10.70 20.42 -7.73
C GLY A 259 10.97 21.47 -8.81
N THR A 260 10.94 22.76 -8.48
CA THR A 260 11.37 23.85 -9.38
C THR A 260 12.84 23.75 -9.79
N ASP A 261 13.66 23.09 -8.97
CA ASP A 261 15.09 22.91 -9.22
C ASP A 261 15.41 21.55 -9.88
N ILE A 262 14.38 20.73 -10.14
CA ILE A 262 14.55 19.40 -10.75
C ILE A 262 14.68 19.55 -12.27
N CYS A 263 15.91 19.42 -12.76
CA CYS A 263 16.19 19.27 -14.18
C CYS A 263 15.98 17.82 -14.63
N LEU A 264 15.14 17.63 -15.65
CA LEU A 264 14.88 16.33 -16.29
C LEU A 264 15.69 16.11 -17.58
N LYS A 265 16.56 17.06 -17.96
CA LYS A 265 17.36 16.97 -19.17
C LYS A 265 18.20 15.69 -19.20
N GLY A 266 18.00 14.88 -20.24
CA GLY A 266 18.72 13.62 -20.44
C GLY A 266 18.16 12.43 -19.67
N LEU A 267 17.06 12.58 -18.93
CA LEU A 267 16.31 11.45 -18.38
C LEU A 267 15.72 10.63 -19.52
N LYS A 268 15.82 9.30 -19.45
CA LYS A 268 15.16 8.39 -20.40
C LYS A 268 13.95 7.74 -19.77
N VAL A 269 12.77 7.96 -20.35
CA VAL A 269 11.49 7.44 -19.87
C VAL A 269 10.98 6.40 -20.86
N GLY A 270 10.74 5.19 -20.36
CA GLY A 270 10.16 4.10 -21.15
C GLY A 270 8.64 4.04 -21.01
N ILE A 271 7.98 3.78 -22.14
CA ILE A 271 6.53 3.54 -22.23
C ILE A 271 6.34 2.07 -22.65
N PRO A 272 6.00 1.16 -21.72
CA PRO A 272 5.78 -0.25 -22.06
C PRO A 272 4.59 -0.42 -23.02
N ILE A 273 4.84 -0.98 -24.21
CA ILE A 273 3.79 -1.13 -25.23
C ILE A 273 2.68 -2.08 -24.76
N GLU A 274 3.00 -3.08 -23.94
CA GLU A 274 2.06 -4.11 -23.47
C GLU A 274 0.99 -3.58 -22.52
N TYR A 275 1.15 -2.34 -22.03
CA TYR A 275 0.17 -1.70 -21.15
C TYR A 275 -0.96 -1.00 -21.93
N HIS A 276 -0.83 -0.92 -23.27
CA HIS A 276 -1.97 -0.67 -24.16
C HIS A 276 -2.79 -1.95 -24.28
N CYS A 277 -3.60 -2.20 -23.25
CA CYS A 277 -4.28 -3.46 -23.04
C CYS A 277 -5.80 -3.30 -23.04
N GLU A 278 -6.50 -4.43 -23.14
CA GLU A 278 -7.96 -4.46 -23.04
C GLU A 278 -8.43 -3.91 -21.69
N GLY A 279 -9.46 -3.06 -21.74
CA GLY A 279 -10.03 -2.43 -20.54
C GLY A 279 -9.35 -1.12 -20.11
N LEU A 280 -8.24 -0.71 -20.73
CA LEU A 280 -7.66 0.61 -20.52
C LEU A 280 -8.63 1.69 -21.00
N SER A 281 -9.08 2.57 -20.11
CA SER A 281 -10.02 3.64 -20.48
C SER A 281 -9.32 4.76 -21.24
N ASP A 282 -10.09 5.43 -22.12
CA ASP A 282 -9.61 6.59 -22.88
C ASP A 282 -9.14 7.72 -21.96
N GLU A 283 -9.76 7.86 -20.79
CA GLU A 283 -9.36 8.84 -19.78
C GLU A 283 -7.99 8.53 -19.16
N VAL A 284 -7.69 7.25 -18.91
CA VAL A 284 -6.36 6.85 -18.42
C VAL A 284 -5.32 7.00 -19.52
N LEU A 285 -5.63 6.58 -20.75
CA LEU A 285 -4.73 6.69 -21.90
C LEU A 285 -4.37 8.15 -22.22
N SER A 286 -5.37 9.04 -22.26
CA SER A 286 -5.15 10.48 -22.46
C SER A 286 -4.32 11.10 -21.34
N THR A 287 -4.51 10.66 -20.09
CA THR A 287 -3.70 11.10 -18.95
C THR A 287 -2.25 10.63 -19.09
N TRP A 288 -2.06 9.38 -19.48
CA TRP A 288 -0.74 8.79 -19.68
C TRP A 288 0.04 9.52 -20.77
N THR A 289 -0.62 9.76 -21.92
CA THR A 289 -0.07 10.52 -23.05
C THR A 289 0.32 11.94 -22.61
N LYS A 290 -0.59 12.65 -21.93
CA LYS A 290 -0.32 14.02 -21.47
C LYS A 290 0.89 14.10 -20.55
N VAL A 291 1.07 13.16 -19.62
CA VAL A 291 2.23 13.18 -18.71
C VAL A 291 3.52 12.78 -19.44
N ALA A 292 3.44 11.90 -20.44
CA ALA A 292 4.57 11.61 -21.32
C ALA A 292 5.02 12.88 -22.07
N ASP A 293 4.09 13.61 -22.70
CA ASP A 293 4.36 14.87 -23.41
C ASP A 293 5.00 15.91 -22.47
N MET A 294 4.45 16.07 -21.25
CA MET A 294 5.00 16.97 -20.25
C MET A 294 6.46 16.64 -19.88
N LEU A 295 6.81 15.35 -19.78
CA LEU A 295 8.18 14.93 -19.50
C LEU A 295 9.11 15.23 -20.69
N GLU A 296 8.65 15.02 -21.92
CA GLU A 296 9.39 15.34 -23.14
C GLU A 296 9.64 16.86 -23.27
N ASP A 297 8.61 17.69 -23.06
CA ASP A 297 8.70 19.15 -23.04
C ASP A 297 9.70 19.67 -21.99
N ALA A 298 9.84 18.93 -20.88
CA ALA A 298 10.80 19.23 -19.82
C ALA A 298 12.24 18.77 -20.12
N GLY A 299 12.49 18.18 -21.29
CA GLY A 299 13.80 17.75 -21.78
C GLY A 299 14.17 16.31 -21.47
N ALA A 300 13.23 15.49 -20.99
CA ALA A 300 13.41 14.04 -20.99
C ALA A 300 13.28 13.49 -22.42
N SER A 301 13.78 12.29 -22.64
CA SER A 301 13.48 11.51 -23.85
C SER A 301 12.47 10.44 -23.50
N VAL A 302 11.38 10.37 -24.27
CA VAL A 302 10.31 9.39 -24.05
C VAL A 302 10.29 8.45 -25.25
N HIS A 303 10.36 7.13 -25.01
CA HIS A 303 10.30 6.16 -26.10
C HIS A 303 9.61 4.86 -25.68
N PRO A 304 8.99 4.15 -26.63
CA PRO A 304 8.41 2.84 -26.36
C PRO A 304 9.47 1.83 -25.95
N VAL A 305 9.13 0.96 -25.01
CA VAL A 305 9.92 -0.21 -24.60
C VAL A 305 9.01 -1.44 -24.54
N SER A 306 9.59 -2.64 -24.48
CA SER A 306 8.83 -3.89 -24.45
C SER A 306 9.10 -4.70 -23.17
N LEU A 307 8.02 -5.10 -22.51
CA LEU A 307 7.95 -6.01 -21.37
C LEU A 307 7.05 -7.21 -21.74
N PRO A 308 7.50 -8.12 -22.63
CA PRO A 308 6.64 -9.10 -23.28
C PRO A 308 5.99 -10.12 -22.33
N TYR A 309 6.58 -10.34 -21.14
CA TYR A 309 6.04 -11.26 -20.14
C TYR A 309 5.21 -10.56 -19.06
N SER A 310 5.03 -9.24 -19.12
CA SER A 310 4.28 -8.46 -18.12
C SER A 310 2.87 -9.03 -17.88
N SER A 311 2.11 -9.35 -18.93
CA SER A 311 0.77 -9.94 -18.84
C SER A 311 0.74 -11.32 -18.18
N ALA A 312 1.85 -12.08 -18.27
CA ALA A 312 1.98 -13.37 -17.59
C ALA A 312 2.03 -13.22 -16.06
N SER A 313 2.32 -12.02 -15.54
CA SER A 313 2.39 -11.74 -14.10
C SER A 313 1.11 -12.13 -13.39
N ILE A 314 -0.07 -11.93 -13.99
CA ILE A 314 -1.36 -12.29 -13.40
C ILE A 314 -1.43 -13.78 -13.05
N PHE A 315 -1.04 -14.65 -13.98
CA PHE A 315 -1.08 -16.10 -13.78
C PHE A 315 0.02 -16.58 -12.85
N VAL A 316 1.23 -16.04 -13.01
CA VAL A 316 2.39 -16.37 -12.17
C VAL A 316 2.13 -15.96 -10.72
N TYR A 317 1.57 -14.77 -10.51
CA TYR A 317 1.17 -14.26 -9.20
C TYR A 317 0.15 -15.18 -8.57
N SER A 318 -0.90 -15.54 -9.30
CA SER A 318 -1.94 -16.44 -8.79
C SER A 318 -1.36 -17.76 -8.27
N ILE A 319 -0.46 -18.41 -9.02
CA ILE A 319 0.17 -19.68 -8.62
C ILE A 319 1.08 -19.50 -7.40
N LEU A 320 2.04 -18.56 -7.47
CA LEU A 320 3.03 -18.36 -6.42
C LEU A 320 2.37 -17.88 -5.12
N ASN A 321 1.40 -16.98 -5.23
CA ASN A 321 0.62 -16.50 -4.10
C ASN A 321 -0.09 -17.65 -3.39
N GLN A 322 -0.79 -18.50 -4.13
CA GLN A 322 -1.54 -19.62 -3.54
C GLN A 322 -0.61 -20.63 -2.87
N CYS A 323 0.53 -20.94 -3.48
CA CYS A 323 1.54 -21.83 -2.88
C CYS A 323 2.06 -21.29 -1.55
N GLU A 324 2.47 -20.01 -1.52
CA GLU A 324 2.97 -19.40 -0.28
C GLU A 324 1.86 -19.21 0.75
N VAL A 325 0.62 -18.90 0.34
CA VAL A 325 -0.54 -18.81 1.24
C VAL A 325 -0.82 -20.15 1.90
N ALA A 326 -0.79 -21.25 1.17
CA ALA A 326 -1.00 -22.59 1.73
C ALA A 326 0.00 -22.88 2.87
N SER A 327 1.27 -22.50 2.69
CA SER A 327 2.30 -22.63 3.72
C SER A 327 2.16 -21.61 4.85
N ASN A 328 2.00 -20.32 4.53
CA ASN A 328 1.99 -19.23 5.51
C ASN A 328 0.80 -19.33 6.46
N MET A 329 -0.36 -19.72 5.94
CA MET A 329 -1.60 -19.83 6.70
C MET A 329 -1.68 -21.13 7.52
N ALA A 330 -0.73 -22.06 7.39
CA ALA A 330 -0.74 -23.32 8.15
C ALA A 330 -0.62 -23.10 9.67
N ARG A 331 0.01 -21.99 10.08
CA ARG A 331 0.21 -21.62 11.50
C ARG A 331 -1.07 -21.24 12.27
N TYR A 332 -2.17 -21.01 11.55
CA TYR A 332 -3.43 -20.60 12.16
C TYR A 332 -4.29 -21.85 12.37
N ASP A 333 -4.16 -22.42 13.56
CA ASP A 333 -4.74 -23.70 13.95
C ASP A 333 -5.58 -23.62 15.25
N GLY A 334 -5.59 -22.45 15.91
CA GLY A 334 -6.34 -22.21 17.15
C GLY A 334 -5.66 -22.72 18.42
N ILE A 335 -4.39 -23.16 18.36
CA ILE A 335 -3.69 -23.69 19.54
C ILE A 335 -2.97 -22.58 20.31
N GLU A 336 -2.03 -21.89 19.65
CA GLU A 336 -1.19 -20.88 20.33
C GLU A 336 -1.87 -19.51 20.40
N PHE A 337 -2.66 -19.17 19.38
CA PHE A 337 -3.34 -17.88 19.27
C PHE A 337 -4.46 -17.93 18.22
N GLY A 338 -5.30 -16.89 18.23
CA GLY A 338 -6.37 -16.71 17.24
C GLY A 338 -7.65 -17.45 17.60
N HIS A 339 -8.49 -17.68 16.60
CA HIS A 339 -9.76 -18.36 16.73
C HIS A 339 -9.57 -19.85 16.99
N ARG A 340 -10.24 -20.36 18.02
CA ARG A 340 -10.29 -21.78 18.36
C ARG A 340 -11.75 -22.20 18.42
N SER A 341 -12.10 -23.25 17.69
CA SER A 341 -13.43 -23.85 17.76
C SER A 341 -13.64 -24.55 19.11
N ASP A 342 -14.90 -24.71 19.51
CA ASP A 342 -15.31 -25.50 20.68
C ASP A 342 -15.31 -27.02 20.42
N GLU A 343 -14.91 -27.44 19.21
CA GLU A 343 -14.76 -28.84 18.82
C GLU A 343 -13.71 -29.59 19.64
N ASP A 344 -14.09 -30.77 20.17
CA ASP A 344 -13.28 -31.58 21.08
C ASP A 344 -13.13 -33.06 20.68
N ALA A 345 -13.68 -33.48 19.54
CA ALA A 345 -13.65 -34.89 19.12
C ALA A 345 -12.24 -35.42 18.80
N SER A 346 -11.40 -34.60 18.17
CA SER A 346 -9.99 -34.90 17.87
C SER A 346 -9.21 -33.64 17.55
N THR A 347 -7.88 -33.71 17.61
CA THR A 347 -7.01 -32.60 17.23
C THR A 347 -7.18 -32.23 15.75
N GLU A 348 -7.32 -33.21 14.87
CA GLU A 348 -7.55 -33.02 13.44
C GLU A 348 -8.86 -32.27 13.18
N GLN A 349 -9.93 -32.66 13.86
CA GLN A 349 -11.24 -32.02 13.72
C GLN A 349 -11.22 -30.60 14.30
N LEU A 350 -10.55 -30.38 15.43
CA LEU A 350 -10.34 -29.03 15.99
C LEU A 350 -9.62 -28.12 15.00
N TYR A 351 -8.55 -28.60 14.35
CA TYR A 351 -7.84 -27.83 13.32
C TYR A 351 -8.73 -27.51 12.13
N ALA A 352 -9.43 -28.51 11.60
CA ALA A 352 -10.30 -28.34 10.46
C ALA A 352 -11.41 -27.32 10.75
N GLN A 353 -12.06 -27.44 11.91
CA GLN A 353 -13.18 -26.61 12.31
C GLN A 353 -12.74 -25.17 12.62
N SER A 354 -11.66 -24.97 13.39
CA SER A 354 -11.11 -23.64 13.68
C SER A 354 -10.77 -22.87 12.40
N ARG A 355 -10.17 -23.56 11.42
CA ARG A 355 -9.83 -22.99 10.11
C ARG A 355 -11.06 -22.74 9.24
N ALA A 356 -12.05 -23.63 9.28
CA ALA A 356 -13.29 -23.49 8.53
C ALA A 356 -14.09 -22.26 8.98
N GLU A 357 -14.14 -22.03 10.30
CA GLU A 357 -14.81 -20.90 10.96
C GLU A 357 -14.04 -19.58 10.82
N GLY A 358 -12.71 -19.63 10.92
CA GLY A 358 -11.88 -18.42 10.95
C GLY A 358 -11.53 -17.82 9.58
N PHE A 359 -11.56 -18.61 8.50
CA PHE A 359 -11.21 -18.17 7.14
C PHE A 359 -12.42 -18.03 6.21
N ASN A 360 -12.43 -16.98 5.39
CA ASN A 360 -13.45 -16.80 4.35
C ASN A 360 -13.19 -17.72 3.13
N GLY A 361 -14.08 -17.65 2.14
CA GLY A 361 -13.96 -18.44 0.90
C GLY A 361 -12.70 -18.14 0.09
N VAL A 362 -12.26 -16.87 0.02
CA VAL A 362 -11.06 -16.46 -0.71
C VAL A 362 -9.82 -17.13 -0.14
N VAL A 363 -9.62 -17.04 1.19
CA VAL A 363 -8.48 -17.64 1.88
C VAL A 363 -8.48 -19.16 1.74
N LYS A 364 -9.63 -19.81 1.97
CA LYS A 364 -9.78 -21.27 1.83
C LYS A 364 -9.47 -21.76 0.41
N ASN A 365 -9.98 -21.06 -0.61
CA ASN A 365 -9.73 -21.41 -2.01
C ASN A 365 -8.25 -21.28 -2.40
N ARG A 366 -7.56 -20.25 -1.88
CA ARG A 366 -6.12 -20.08 -2.12
C ARG A 366 -5.29 -21.16 -1.43
N ILE A 367 -5.64 -21.56 -0.20
CA ILE A 367 -5.01 -22.68 0.51
C ILE A 367 -5.19 -23.99 -0.27
N LEU A 368 -6.42 -24.29 -0.71
CA LEU A 368 -6.73 -25.50 -1.47
C LEU A 368 -5.93 -25.56 -2.77
N SER A 369 -5.93 -24.47 -3.54
CA SER A 369 -5.23 -24.38 -4.83
C SER A 369 -3.71 -24.43 -4.65
N GLY A 370 -3.18 -23.78 -3.62
CA GLY A 370 -1.77 -23.84 -3.26
C GLY A 370 -1.31 -25.26 -2.93
N ASN A 371 -2.07 -25.97 -2.09
CA ASN A 371 -1.81 -27.38 -1.80
C ASN A 371 -1.84 -28.24 -3.07
N PHE A 372 -2.79 -27.98 -3.99
CA PHE A 372 -2.84 -28.68 -5.27
C PHE A 372 -1.57 -28.45 -6.11
N PHE A 373 -1.10 -27.21 -6.23
CA PHE A 373 0.13 -26.91 -6.98
C PHE A 373 1.39 -27.50 -6.33
N LEU A 374 1.41 -27.60 -5.00
CA LEU A 374 2.53 -28.14 -4.22
C LEU A 374 2.55 -29.67 -4.11
N LEU A 375 1.52 -30.38 -4.59
CA LEU A 375 1.58 -31.83 -4.69
C LEU A 375 2.78 -32.27 -5.53
N ARG A 376 3.49 -33.33 -5.10
CA ARG A 376 4.67 -33.86 -5.80
C ARG A 376 4.48 -34.05 -7.31
N LYS A 377 3.31 -34.51 -7.75
CA LYS A 377 2.97 -34.71 -9.17
C LYS A 377 2.76 -33.41 -9.97
N ASN A 378 2.54 -32.30 -9.29
CA ASN A 378 2.17 -31.00 -9.84
C ASN A 378 3.29 -29.96 -9.68
N TYR A 379 4.20 -30.14 -8.73
CA TYR A 379 5.21 -29.17 -8.32
C TYR A 379 6.00 -28.58 -9.50
N ASP A 380 6.61 -29.44 -10.32
CA ASP A 380 7.43 -29.02 -11.46
C ASP A 380 6.59 -28.34 -12.54
N LYS A 381 5.33 -28.79 -12.72
CA LYS A 381 4.40 -28.29 -13.72
C LYS A 381 3.88 -26.89 -13.41
N TYR A 382 3.63 -26.58 -12.14
CA TYR A 382 3.01 -25.32 -11.72
C TYR A 382 3.99 -24.42 -10.98
N PHE A 383 4.48 -24.83 -9.81
CA PHE A 383 5.29 -23.97 -8.95
C PHE A 383 6.66 -23.66 -9.58
N GLU A 384 7.42 -24.69 -9.99
CA GLU A 384 8.72 -24.47 -10.60
C GLU A 384 8.61 -23.72 -11.94
N LYS A 385 7.58 -24.03 -12.74
CA LYS A 385 7.31 -23.31 -13.98
C LYS A 385 6.97 -21.85 -13.73
N ALA A 386 6.15 -21.53 -12.73
CA ALA A 386 5.83 -20.16 -12.35
C ALA A 386 7.08 -19.38 -11.90
N LEU A 387 8.00 -20.01 -11.14
CA LEU A 387 9.29 -19.40 -10.79
C LEU A 387 10.15 -19.08 -12.02
N LYS A 388 10.18 -19.98 -13.01
CA LYS A 388 10.90 -19.75 -14.28
C LYS A 388 10.30 -18.57 -15.06
N VAL A 389 8.97 -18.46 -15.13
CA VAL A 389 8.32 -17.33 -15.81
C VAL A 389 8.49 -16.02 -15.01
N ARG A 390 8.45 -16.07 -13.67
CA ARG A 390 8.82 -14.91 -12.83
C ARG A 390 10.22 -14.39 -13.16
N ARG A 391 11.18 -15.29 -13.43
CA ARG A 391 12.52 -14.88 -13.87
C ARG A 391 12.50 -14.18 -15.23
N LEU A 392 11.66 -14.62 -16.17
CA LEU A 392 11.49 -13.93 -17.46
C LEU A 392 10.92 -12.51 -17.27
N ILE A 393 9.92 -12.35 -16.39
CA ILE A 393 9.38 -11.04 -16.03
C ILE A 393 10.46 -10.14 -15.42
N ALA A 394 11.28 -10.66 -14.51
CA ALA A 394 12.40 -9.90 -13.94
C ALA A 394 13.42 -9.50 -15.03
N ASN A 395 13.76 -10.42 -15.94
CA ASN A 395 14.67 -10.13 -17.04
C ASN A 395 14.10 -9.08 -18.01
N ASP A 396 12.79 -8.91 -18.13
CA ASP A 396 12.19 -7.85 -18.95
C ASP A 396 12.52 -6.47 -18.39
N PHE A 397 12.38 -6.29 -17.07
CA PHE A 397 12.81 -5.07 -16.40
C PHE A 397 14.32 -4.84 -16.54
N ASP A 398 15.14 -5.88 -16.35
CA ASP A 398 16.60 -5.76 -16.51
C ASP A 398 16.97 -5.27 -17.92
N ARG A 399 16.29 -5.75 -18.97
CA ARG A 399 16.52 -5.29 -20.36
C ARG A 399 16.00 -3.87 -20.57
N ALA A 400 14.76 -3.58 -20.18
CA ALA A 400 14.19 -2.25 -20.35
C ALA A 400 15.05 -1.17 -19.65
N PHE A 401 15.53 -1.44 -18.43
CA PHE A 401 16.38 -0.51 -17.69
C PHE A 401 17.83 -0.38 -18.21
N GLN A 402 18.23 -1.14 -19.23
CA GLN A 402 19.44 -0.84 -20.00
C GLN A 402 19.21 0.30 -21.00
N GLU A 403 17.96 0.48 -21.43
CA GLU A 403 17.55 1.47 -22.42
C GLU A 403 17.05 2.76 -21.76
N VAL A 404 16.30 2.62 -20.66
CA VAL A 404 15.64 3.73 -19.95
C VAL A 404 16.02 3.82 -18.47
N ASP A 405 15.84 4.99 -17.89
CA ASP A 405 16.11 5.24 -16.47
C ASP A 405 14.91 4.94 -15.56
N ILE A 406 13.70 5.05 -16.12
CA ILE A 406 12.42 4.89 -15.43
C ILE A 406 11.35 4.48 -16.44
N LEU A 407 10.31 3.80 -15.97
CA LEU A 407 9.11 3.49 -16.74
C LEU A 407 7.95 4.34 -16.25
N LEU A 408 7.17 4.89 -17.18
CA LEU A 408 5.89 5.55 -16.90
C LEU A 408 4.76 4.63 -17.40
N THR A 409 3.83 4.29 -16.52
CA THR A 409 2.72 3.34 -16.78
C THR A 409 1.43 3.85 -16.14
N PRO A 410 0.24 3.42 -16.58
CA PRO A 410 -0.96 3.52 -15.78
C PRO A 410 -0.81 2.80 -14.43
N THR A 411 -1.45 3.30 -13.37
CA THR A 411 -1.55 2.52 -12.12
C THR A 411 -2.73 1.54 -12.17
N THR A 412 -3.88 2.01 -12.66
CA THR A 412 -5.14 1.26 -12.81
C THR A 412 -5.67 1.46 -14.23
N LEU A 413 -6.53 0.57 -14.70
CA LEU A 413 -7.06 0.62 -16.08
C LEU A 413 -8.19 1.64 -16.26
N SER A 414 -8.86 2.00 -15.18
CA SER A 414 -9.93 2.99 -15.11
C SER A 414 -9.81 3.81 -13.81
N ASP A 415 -10.75 4.73 -13.60
CA ASP A 415 -11.05 5.24 -12.25
C ASP A 415 -11.75 4.16 -11.40
N ALA A 416 -12.05 4.47 -10.13
CA ALA A 416 -12.56 3.49 -9.19
C ALA A 416 -13.92 2.91 -9.66
N PRO A 417 -14.10 1.58 -9.76
CA PRO A 417 -15.38 0.99 -10.13
C PRO A 417 -16.41 1.12 -8.99
N ARG A 418 -17.69 0.99 -9.33
CA ARG A 418 -18.76 0.87 -8.33
C ARG A 418 -18.67 -0.48 -7.62
N TYR A 419 -19.10 -0.52 -6.37
CA TYR A 419 -19.17 -1.74 -5.59
C TYR A 419 -20.04 -2.79 -6.28
N SER A 420 -21.22 -2.39 -6.79
CA SER A 420 -22.15 -3.27 -7.48
C SER A 420 -21.57 -3.91 -8.75
N GLU A 421 -20.66 -3.23 -9.45
CA GLU A 421 -19.93 -3.75 -10.61
C GLU A 421 -18.80 -4.66 -10.16
N PHE A 422 -18.06 -4.26 -9.14
CA PHE A 422 -16.92 -5.01 -8.61
C PHE A 422 -17.31 -6.41 -8.13
N VAL A 423 -18.44 -6.55 -7.43
CA VAL A 423 -18.86 -7.84 -6.85
C VAL A 423 -19.46 -8.82 -7.86
N GLN A 424 -19.59 -8.44 -9.14
CA GLN A 424 -20.10 -9.34 -10.19
C GLN A 424 -19.08 -10.42 -10.59
N SER A 425 -17.80 -10.20 -10.30
CA SER A 425 -16.72 -11.14 -10.58
C SER A 425 -16.09 -11.64 -9.29
N ASN A 426 -15.50 -12.84 -9.34
CA ASN A 426 -14.81 -13.38 -8.18
C ASN A 426 -13.48 -12.63 -7.89
N ASN A 427 -12.94 -12.81 -6.70
CA ASN A 427 -11.72 -12.15 -6.22
C ASN A 427 -10.50 -12.35 -7.15
N ARG A 428 -10.34 -13.52 -7.78
CA ARG A 428 -9.20 -13.79 -8.68
C ARG A 428 -9.30 -12.94 -9.95
N ASP A 429 -10.48 -12.91 -10.55
CA ASP A 429 -10.71 -12.19 -11.80
C ASP A 429 -10.66 -10.68 -11.56
N GLN A 430 -11.15 -10.21 -10.41
CA GLN A 430 -10.94 -8.82 -10.00
C GLN A 430 -9.45 -8.50 -9.85
N CYS A 431 -8.65 -9.29 -9.11
CA CYS A 431 -7.21 -9.04 -9.03
C CYS A 431 -6.50 -9.06 -10.40
N ALA A 432 -6.98 -9.85 -11.37
CA ALA A 432 -6.41 -9.89 -12.72
C ALA A 432 -6.58 -8.56 -13.47
N VAL A 433 -7.70 -7.87 -13.27
CA VAL A 433 -7.99 -6.57 -13.90
C VAL A 433 -7.38 -5.43 -13.08
N GLN A 434 -7.67 -5.40 -11.78
CA GLN A 434 -7.35 -4.29 -10.88
C GLN A 434 -5.84 -4.14 -10.63
N ASP A 435 -5.09 -5.24 -10.69
CA ASP A 435 -3.65 -5.26 -10.43
C ASP A 435 -2.80 -5.51 -11.69
N PHE A 436 -3.41 -5.44 -12.89
CA PHE A 436 -2.73 -5.70 -14.17
C PHE A 436 -1.43 -4.90 -14.32
N CYS A 437 -1.51 -3.59 -14.08
CA CYS A 437 -0.36 -2.69 -14.24
C CYS A 437 0.63 -2.75 -13.07
N THR A 438 0.26 -3.32 -11.93
CA THR A 438 1.01 -3.19 -10.67
C THR A 438 1.77 -4.47 -10.28
N GLN A 439 1.23 -5.66 -10.57
CA GLN A 439 1.88 -6.94 -10.23
C GLN A 439 3.28 -7.14 -10.81
N PRO A 440 3.59 -6.72 -12.05
CA PRO A 440 4.92 -6.93 -12.62
C PRO A 440 6.05 -6.36 -11.74
N ALA A 441 5.84 -5.22 -11.09
CA ALA A 441 6.85 -4.62 -10.21
C ALA A 441 7.18 -5.49 -8.98
N ASN A 442 6.21 -6.23 -8.42
CA ASN A 442 6.45 -7.18 -7.31
C ASN A 442 7.20 -8.42 -7.80
N MET A 443 6.89 -8.89 -9.02
CA MET A 443 7.61 -10.00 -9.65
C MET A 443 9.08 -9.70 -9.82
N GLY A 444 9.41 -8.50 -10.31
CA GLY A 444 10.77 -8.01 -10.49
C GLY A 444 11.44 -7.50 -9.21
N GLY A 445 10.69 -7.32 -8.11
CA GLY A 445 11.22 -6.80 -6.84
C GLY A 445 11.65 -5.32 -6.89
N ILE A 446 11.25 -4.58 -7.92
CA ILE A 446 11.69 -3.20 -8.21
C ILE A 446 10.80 -2.14 -7.54
N PRO A 447 11.31 -0.93 -7.24
CA PRO A 447 10.52 0.13 -6.64
C PRO A 447 9.49 0.69 -7.63
N ALA A 448 8.29 1.00 -7.13
CA ALA A 448 7.21 1.59 -7.90
C ALA A 448 6.40 2.60 -7.05
N LEU A 449 6.00 3.71 -7.66
CA LEU A 449 5.27 4.81 -7.01
C LEU A 449 4.07 5.21 -7.87
N SER A 450 2.87 5.21 -7.28
CA SER A 450 1.65 5.77 -7.86
C SER A 450 1.47 7.23 -7.42
N LEU A 451 1.14 8.11 -8.36
CA LEU A 451 0.91 9.54 -8.15
C LEU A 451 -0.43 9.95 -8.79
N PRO A 452 -1.30 10.68 -8.06
CA PRO A 452 -2.52 11.22 -8.65
C PRO A 452 -2.21 12.35 -9.63
N ILE A 453 -2.85 12.34 -10.80
CA ILE A 453 -2.57 13.28 -11.89
C ILE A 453 -3.74 14.24 -12.08
N ARG A 454 -4.95 13.73 -12.25
CA ARG A 454 -6.15 14.53 -12.49
C ARG A 454 -7.40 13.81 -11.99
N LEU A 455 -8.53 14.51 -12.05
CA LEU A 455 -9.85 13.90 -11.88
C LEU A 455 -10.41 13.48 -13.24
N SER A 456 -11.18 12.40 -13.24
CA SER A 456 -11.99 11.92 -14.36
C SER A 456 -13.21 12.82 -14.58
N GLU A 457 -13.95 12.58 -15.65
CA GLU A 457 -15.25 13.25 -15.88
C GLU A 457 -16.23 12.97 -14.73
N GLN A 458 -16.11 11.80 -14.10
CA GLN A 458 -16.90 11.39 -12.94
C GLN A 458 -16.36 11.95 -11.62
N ARG A 459 -15.39 12.89 -11.66
CA ARG A 459 -14.74 13.50 -10.49
C ARG A 459 -13.99 12.49 -9.61
N LEU A 460 -13.54 11.37 -10.19
CA LEU A 460 -12.74 10.36 -9.50
C LEU A 460 -11.25 10.49 -9.83
N PRO A 461 -10.33 10.12 -8.94
CA PRO A 461 -8.91 10.21 -9.22
C PRO A 461 -8.46 9.29 -10.37
N ILE A 462 -7.60 9.84 -11.23
CA ILE A 462 -6.79 9.09 -12.20
C ILE A 462 -5.32 9.29 -11.84
N SER A 463 -4.61 8.17 -11.69
CA SER A 463 -3.21 8.15 -11.28
C SER A 463 -2.33 7.40 -12.26
N LEU A 464 -1.07 7.79 -12.31
CA LEU A 464 -0.03 7.09 -13.06
C LEU A 464 1.04 6.55 -12.11
N GLN A 465 1.80 5.59 -12.61
CA GLN A 465 2.81 4.86 -11.90
C GLN A 465 4.17 5.05 -12.56
N LEU A 466 5.16 5.33 -11.73
CA LEU A 466 6.56 5.30 -12.08
C LEU A 466 7.19 4.02 -11.53
N MET A 467 8.02 3.35 -12.32
CA MET A 467 8.86 2.23 -11.88
C MET A 467 10.32 2.51 -12.20
N ALA A 468 11.23 2.23 -11.27
CA ALA A 468 12.66 2.46 -11.46
C ALA A 468 13.45 1.16 -11.20
N PRO A 469 14.73 1.08 -11.61
CA PRO A 469 15.59 -0.01 -11.22
C PRO A 469 15.69 -0.14 -9.68
N SER A 470 15.98 -1.34 -9.18
CA SER A 470 16.25 -1.55 -7.77
C SER A 470 17.32 -0.59 -7.25
N PHE A 471 17.09 -0.03 -6.06
CA PHE A 471 17.95 0.97 -5.40
C PHE A 471 17.99 2.35 -6.08
N ALA A 472 17.12 2.62 -7.06
CA ALA A 472 17.00 3.92 -7.72
C ALA A 472 15.88 4.80 -7.13
N GLU A 473 15.50 4.60 -5.86
CA GLU A 473 14.43 5.36 -5.18
C GLU A 473 14.66 6.87 -5.27
N LYS A 474 15.91 7.34 -5.14
CA LYS A 474 16.21 8.78 -5.25
C LYS A 474 15.78 9.34 -6.61
N ARG A 475 16.03 8.61 -7.69
CA ARG A 475 15.60 9.01 -9.03
C ARG A 475 14.08 8.97 -9.15
N LEU A 476 13.47 7.88 -8.69
CA LEU A 476 12.01 7.69 -8.68
C LEU A 476 11.31 8.86 -7.97
N PHE A 477 11.76 9.21 -6.76
CA PHE A 477 11.24 10.33 -5.98
C PHE A 477 11.45 11.68 -6.67
N LYS A 478 12.61 11.92 -7.30
CA LYS A 478 12.85 13.16 -8.06
C LYS A 478 11.85 13.34 -9.20
N VAL A 479 11.63 12.29 -10.00
CA VAL A 479 10.69 12.36 -11.14
C VAL A 479 9.26 12.51 -10.63
N ALA A 480 8.87 11.73 -9.62
CA ALA A 480 7.55 11.85 -8.99
C ALA A 480 7.29 13.26 -8.45
N LYS A 481 8.30 13.86 -7.78
CA LYS A 481 8.22 15.20 -7.22
C LYS A 481 8.01 16.26 -8.30
N TRP A 482 8.74 16.15 -9.40
CA TRP A 482 8.57 17.05 -10.54
C TRP A 482 7.15 16.95 -11.12
N ILE A 483 6.64 15.73 -11.34
CA ILE A 483 5.28 15.54 -11.88
C ILE A 483 4.23 16.12 -10.92
N GLU A 484 4.35 15.84 -9.61
CA GLU A 484 3.44 16.37 -8.57
C GLU A 484 3.28 17.90 -8.68
N GLU A 485 4.38 18.62 -8.89
CA GLU A 485 4.38 20.08 -8.98
C GLU A 485 3.78 20.62 -10.28
N GLN A 486 3.89 19.87 -11.38
CA GLN A 486 3.29 20.28 -12.65
C GLN A 486 1.78 20.05 -12.67
N VAL A 487 1.32 18.91 -12.14
CA VAL A 487 -0.09 18.50 -12.26
C VAL A 487 -0.98 19.15 -11.20
N LYS A 488 -0.42 19.48 -10.02
CA LYS A 488 -1.13 20.15 -8.91
C LYS A 488 -2.51 19.55 -8.65
N PHE A 489 -2.56 18.23 -8.52
CA PHE A 489 -3.78 17.46 -8.36
C PHE A 489 -4.71 18.09 -7.30
N ASP A 490 -5.94 18.40 -7.70
CA ASP A 490 -6.96 18.90 -6.79
C ASP A 490 -7.42 17.75 -5.90
N SER A 491 -6.87 17.71 -4.69
CA SER A 491 -7.24 16.70 -3.71
C SER A 491 -8.63 16.96 -3.08
N ASN A 492 -9.35 18.05 -3.41
CA ASN A 492 -10.65 18.39 -2.85
C ASN A 492 -11.78 17.49 -3.36
N TYR A 493 -12.16 16.52 -2.52
CA TYR A 493 -13.42 15.78 -2.65
C TYR A 493 -14.53 16.58 -1.95
N ASN A 494 -15.68 16.72 -2.60
CA ASN A 494 -16.85 17.49 -2.13
C ASN A 494 -17.79 16.63 -1.30
#